data_AF-A0A965KHX1-F1
#
_entry.id   AF-A0A965KHX1-F1
#
_cell.length_a   1.000
_cell.length_b   1.000
_cell.length_c   1.000
_cell.angle_alpha   90.00
_cell.angle_beta   90.00
_cell.angle_gamma   90.00
#
_symmetry.space_group_name_H-M   'P 1'
#
loop_
_entity.id
_entity.type
_entity.pdbx_description
1 polymer ?
#
loop_
_entity_poly.entity_id
_entity_poly.type
_entity_poly.pdbx_seq_one_letter_code
_entity_poly.pdbx_strand_id
1 'polypeptide(L)'
;MSANPFFTKSTLPYELPPFALIQEDHYLEAFYQGMKDQLQEVDVILANSEVSFENTIAAMEQSGAILSRVLSVFYNKSSSDTNEGIDAIEAEIAPKLAAHSDAIRLNPQLFARIK
;
A
#
# COMPACT_ATOMS: atom_id res chain seq x y z
N MET A 1 6.30 4.22 -22.42
CA MET A 1 5.82 3.42 -21.28
C MET A 1 4.87 4.30 -20.52
N SER A 2 3.59 3.93 -20.42
CA SER A 2 2.64 4.69 -19.60
C SER A 2 3.02 4.49 -18.14
N ALA A 3 3.11 5.56 -17.35
CA ALA A 3 3.39 5.45 -15.93
C ALA A 3 2.21 4.76 -15.22
N ASN A 4 2.49 3.90 -14.24
CA ASN A 4 1.46 3.21 -13.46
C ASN A 4 0.59 4.24 -12.71
N PRO A 5 -0.75 4.25 -12.91
CA PRO A 5 -1.63 5.28 -12.38
C PRO A 5 -1.72 5.30 -10.85
N PHE A 6 -1.29 4.23 -10.16
CA PHE A 6 -1.29 4.16 -8.70
C PHE A 6 -0.10 4.88 -8.05
N PHE A 7 0.96 5.18 -8.81
CA PHE A 7 2.18 5.80 -8.26
C PHE A 7 1.99 7.28 -7.90
N THR A 8 1.00 7.94 -8.48
CA THR A 8 0.69 9.32 -8.19
C THR A 8 -0.73 9.47 -7.66
N LYS A 9 -0.94 10.51 -6.85
CA LYS A 9 -2.26 10.91 -6.40
C LYS A 9 -3.14 11.29 -7.60
N SER A 10 -4.41 10.85 -7.59
CA SER A 10 -5.34 11.19 -8.67
C SER A 10 -5.62 12.68 -8.70
N THR A 11 -5.68 13.25 -9.90
CA THR A 11 -6.05 14.65 -10.15
C THR A 11 -7.54 14.82 -10.47
N LEU A 12 -8.32 13.74 -10.47
CA LEU A 12 -9.77 13.79 -10.70
C LEU A 12 -10.50 14.37 -9.47
N PRO A 13 -11.76 14.85 -9.62
CA PRO A 13 -12.53 15.37 -8.50
C PRO A 13 -12.59 14.40 -7.32
N TYR A 14 -12.33 14.91 -6.12
CA TYR A 14 -12.25 14.11 -4.88
C TYR A 14 -11.23 12.97 -4.94
N GLU A 15 -10.24 13.07 -5.82
CA GLU A 15 -9.20 12.06 -6.01
C GLU A 15 -9.75 10.72 -6.52
N LEU A 16 -10.88 10.76 -7.23
CA LEU A 16 -11.49 9.59 -7.87
C LEU A 16 -10.40 8.78 -8.62
N PRO A 17 -10.29 7.46 -8.42
CA PRO A 17 -9.32 6.67 -9.16
C PRO A 17 -9.51 6.83 -10.67
N PRO A 18 -8.44 7.01 -11.46
CA PRO A 18 -8.54 7.16 -12.91
C PRO A 18 -8.82 5.81 -13.58
N PHE A 19 -10.01 5.24 -13.35
CA PHE A 19 -10.40 3.90 -13.82
C PHE A 19 -10.17 3.68 -15.32
N ALA A 20 -10.31 4.73 -16.14
CA ALA A 20 -10.07 4.67 -17.59
C ALA A 20 -8.60 4.38 -17.96
N LEU A 21 -7.65 4.59 -17.03
CA LEU A 21 -6.22 4.35 -17.23
C LEU A 21 -5.74 3.08 -16.51
N ILE A 22 -6.53 2.53 -15.60
CA ILE A 22 -6.17 1.37 -14.79
C ILE A 22 -6.39 0.10 -15.63
N GLN A 23 -5.38 -0.74 -15.68
CA GLN A 23 -5.32 -2.01 -16.40
C GLN A 23 -4.83 -3.09 -15.43
N GLU A 24 -5.07 -4.35 -15.76
CA GLU A 24 -4.79 -5.47 -14.85
C GLU A 24 -3.28 -5.61 -14.54
N ASP A 25 -2.43 -5.31 -15.52
CA ASP A 25 -0.96 -5.33 -15.39
C ASP A 25 -0.43 -4.29 -14.38
N HIS A 26 -1.19 -3.22 -14.11
CA HIS A 26 -0.81 -2.22 -13.13
C HIS A 26 -0.91 -2.70 -11.68
N TYR A 27 -1.75 -3.71 -11.37
CA TYR A 27 -2.03 -4.11 -9.99
C TYR A 27 -0.81 -4.72 -9.30
N LEU A 28 -0.21 -5.77 -9.89
CA LEU A 28 0.92 -6.46 -9.27
C LEU A 28 2.10 -5.51 -9.05
N GLU A 29 2.44 -4.72 -10.07
CA GLU A 29 3.50 -3.72 -9.97
C GLU A 29 3.23 -2.73 -8.82
N ALA A 30 2.00 -2.22 -8.72
CA ALA A 30 1.62 -1.28 -7.67
C ALA A 30 1.60 -1.90 -6.26
N PHE A 31 1.19 -3.16 -6.14
CA PHE A 31 1.26 -3.90 -4.88
C PHE A 31 2.69 -4.09 -4.40
N TYR A 32 3.57 -4.59 -5.28
CA TYR A 32 4.97 -4.81 -4.93
C TYR A 32 5.69 -3.52 -4.58
N GLN A 33 5.49 -2.46 -5.38
CA GLN A 33 6.07 -1.16 -5.12
C GLN A 33 5.52 -0.56 -3.81
N GLY A 34 4.20 -0.63 -3.59
CA GLY A 34 3.56 -0.11 -2.39
C GLY A 34 3.99 -0.80 -1.09
N MET A 35 4.13 -2.13 -1.09
CA MET A 35 4.66 -2.87 0.07
C MET A 35 6.12 -2.50 0.35
N LYS A 36 6.95 -2.43 -0.70
CA LYS A 36 8.35 -2.04 -0.59
C LYS A 36 8.50 -0.63 -0.01
N ASP A 37 7.77 0.33 -0.54
CA ASP A 37 7.85 1.72 -0.11
C ASP A 37 7.38 1.87 1.34
N GLN A 38 6.29 1.20 1.72
CA GLN A 38 5.82 1.25 3.10
C GLN A 38 6.83 0.67 4.09
N LEU A 39 7.50 -0.44 3.77
CA LEU A 39 8.56 -0.98 4.64
C LEU A 39 9.73 0.00 4.78
N GLN A 40 10.12 0.68 3.70
CA GLN A 40 11.16 1.70 3.76
C GLN A 40 10.76 2.91 4.60
N GLU A 41 9.51 3.35 4.50
CA GLU A 41 8.95 4.42 5.35
C GLU A 41 8.98 4.02 6.82
N VAL A 42 8.64 2.77 7.14
CA VAL A 42 8.75 2.21 8.50
C VAL A 42 10.20 2.18 8.99
N ASP A 43 11.15 1.79 8.14
CA ASP A 43 12.57 1.80 8.47
C ASP A 43 13.06 3.23 8.79
N VAL A 44 12.59 4.23 8.05
CA VAL A 44 12.89 5.65 8.31
C VAL A 44 12.32 6.10 9.65
N ILE A 45 11.10 5.69 9.99
CA ILE A 45 10.48 5.95 11.31
C ILE A 45 11.33 5.34 12.43
N LEU A 46 11.78 4.10 12.26
CA LEU A 46 12.60 3.39 13.24
C LEU A 46 13.99 4.00 13.40
N ALA A 47 14.57 4.54 12.33
CA ALA A 47 15.87 5.19 12.33
C ALA A 47 15.88 6.56 13.04
N ASN A 48 14.73 7.18 13.25
CA ASN A 48 14.64 8.44 13.97
C ASN A 48 14.99 8.25 15.46
N SER A 49 15.94 9.00 16.01
CA SER A 49 16.32 8.88 17.42
C SER A 49 15.30 9.48 18.39
N GLU A 50 14.53 10.48 17.95
CA GLU A 50 13.50 11.12 18.78
C GLU A 50 12.21 10.30 18.72
N VAL A 51 11.49 10.15 19.83
CA VAL A 51 10.18 9.48 19.87
C VAL A 51 9.11 10.52 20.18
N SER A 52 8.26 10.82 19.19
CA SER A 52 7.13 11.75 19.29
C SER A 52 5.90 11.18 18.57
N PHE A 53 4.74 11.79 18.81
CA PHE A 53 3.53 11.42 18.09
C PHE A 53 3.69 11.63 16.58
N GLU A 54 4.29 12.74 16.17
CA GLU A 54 4.50 13.14 14.78
C GLU A 54 5.42 12.17 14.04
N ASN A 55 6.54 11.80 14.67
CA ASN A 55 7.56 10.98 14.02
C ASN A 55 7.30 9.47 14.12
N THR A 56 6.31 9.05 14.91
CA THR A 56 5.94 7.64 15.06
C THR A 56 4.50 7.41 14.59
N ILE A 57 3.49 7.92 15.29
CA ILE A 57 2.08 7.63 14.96
C ILE A 57 1.64 8.33 13.67
N ALA A 58 1.84 9.65 13.57
CA ALA A 58 1.42 10.39 12.39
C ALA A 58 2.20 9.96 11.13
N ALA A 59 3.49 9.64 11.28
CA ALA A 59 4.30 9.10 10.19
C ALA A 59 3.81 7.71 9.74
N MET A 60 3.45 6.82 10.68
CA MET A 60 2.85 5.52 10.35
C MET A 60 1.53 5.67 9.59
N GLU A 61 0.65 6.60 10.01
CA GLU A 61 -0.62 6.88 9.32
C GLU A 61 -0.43 7.43 7.89
N GLN A 62 0.68 8.12 7.62
CA GLN A 62 1.00 8.63 6.29
C GLN A 62 1.68 7.59 5.40
N SER A 63 2.20 6.51 5.97
CA SER A 63 2.92 5.46 5.23
C SER A 63 2.00 4.65 4.32
N GLY A 64 2.56 4.04 3.27
CA GLY A 64 1.87 3.10 2.40
C GLY A 64 0.87 3.75 1.45
N ALA A 65 1.09 5.01 1.06
CA ALA A 65 0.15 5.75 0.22
C ALA A 65 -0.13 5.07 -1.14
N ILE A 66 0.88 4.48 -1.79
CA ILE A 66 0.69 3.69 -3.02
C ILE A 66 -0.13 2.44 -2.73
N LEU A 67 0.24 1.70 -1.67
CA LEU A 67 -0.41 0.45 -1.28
C LEU A 67 -1.90 0.68 -0.96
N SER A 68 -2.22 1.75 -0.24
CA SER A 68 -3.59 2.16 0.06
C SER A 68 -4.42 2.44 -1.20
N ARG A 69 -3.85 3.14 -2.20
CA ARG A 69 -4.54 3.42 -3.46
C ARG A 69 -4.86 2.15 -4.25
N VAL A 70 -3.88 1.25 -4.40
CA VAL A 70 -4.11 0.00 -5.15
C VAL A 70 -5.06 -0.93 -4.42
N LEU A 71 -4.95 -1.07 -3.08
CA LEU A 71 -5.88 -1.89 -2.27
C LEU A 71 -7.33 -1.44 -2.43
N SER A 72 -7.57 -0.13 -2.35
CA SER A 72 -8.92 0.45 -2.43
C SER A 72 -9.61 0.12 -3.75
N VAL A 73 -8.87 0.20 -4.86
CA VAL A 73 -9.40 -0.10 -6.20
C VAL A 73 -9.50 -1.60 -6.44
N PHE A 74 -8.46 -2.36 -6.08
CA PHE A 74 -8.38 -3.79 -6.36
C PHE A 74 -9.50 -4.55 -5.66
N TYR A 75 -9.73 -4.31 -4.36
CA TYR A 75 -10.79 -5.01 -3.64
C TYR A 75 -12.19 -4.55 -4.02
N ASN A 76 -12.35 -3.32 -4.50
CA ASN A 76 -13.61 -2.91 -5.13
C ASN A 76 -13.86 -3.71 -6.43
N LYS A 77 -12.85 -3.85 -7.29
CA LYS A 77 -12.94 -4.61 -8.54
C LYS A 77 -13.19 -6.10 -8.29
N SER A 78 -12.39 -6.75 -7.44
CA SER A 78 -12.55 -8.16 -7.06
C SER A 78 -13.96 -8.44 -6.49
N SER A 79 -14.51 -7.52 -5.68
CA SER A 79 -15.85 -7.74 -5.11
C SER A 79 -17.01 -7.51 -6.08
N SER A 80 -16.85 -6.59 -7.05
CA SER A 80 -17.97 -6.10 -7.86
C SER A 80 -17.97 -6.57 -9.31
N ASP A 81 -16.80 -6.87 -9.87
CA ASP A 81 -16.62 -7.16 -11.30
C ASP A 81 -15.27 -7.89 -11.52
N THR A 82 -15.12 -9.07 -10.91
CA THR A 82 -13.90 -9.91 -11.02
C THR A 82 -13.83 -10.69 -12.34
N ASN A 83 -12.67 -11.26 -12.59
CA ASN A 83 -12.40 -12.22 -13.65
C ASN A 83 -11.20 -13.11 -13.25
N GLU A 84 -10.85 -14.09 -14.10
CA GLU A 84 -9.74 -15.03 -13.83
C GLU A 84 -8.39 -14.34 -13.59
N GLY A 85 -8.13 -13.20 -14.24
CA GLY A 85 -6.91 -12.42 -14.06
C GLY A 85 -6.86 -11.74 -12.69
N ILE A 86 -7.95 -11.11 -12.27
CA ILE A 86 -8.09 -10.50 -10.94
C ILE A 86 -8.00 -11.57 -9.84
N ASP A 87 -8.67 -12.71 -10.00
CA ASP A 87 -8.61 -13.82 -9.04
C ASP A 87 -7.20 -14.38 -8.89
N ALA A 88 -6.45 -14.51 -10.00
CA ALA A 88 -5.06 -14.94 -9.98
C ALA A 88 -4.15 -13.94 -9.25
N ILE A 89 -4.36 -12.64 -9.48
CA ILE A 89 -3.65 -11.58 -8.76
C ILE A 89 -3.96 -11.66 -7.26
N GLU A 90 -5.23 -11.84 -6.89
CA GLU A 90 -5.66 -11.93 -5.49
C GLU A 90 -5.00 -13.12 -4.77
N ALA A 91 -4.99 -14.30 -5.40
CA ALA A 91 -4.33 -15.48 -4.87
C ALA A 91 -2.81 -15.27 -4.66
N GLU A 92 -2.16 -14.51 -5.55
CA GLU A 92 -0.74 -14.19 -5.44
C GLU A 92 -0.45 -13.19 -4.31
N ILE A 93 -1.27 -12.14 -4.19
CA ILE A 93 -1.00 -11.00 -3.32
C ILE A 93 -1.50 -11.22 -1.89
N ALA A 94 -2.58 -11.97 -1.67
CA ALA A 94 -3.15 -12.21 -0.35
C ALA A 94 -2.13 -12.71 0.70
N PRO A 95 -1.35 -13.79 0.45
CA PRO A 95 -0.35 -14.24 1.42
C PRO A 95 0.80 -13.23 1.62
N LYS A 96 1.12 -12.43 0.61
CA LYS A 96 2.20 -11.42 0.70
C LYS A 96 1.75 -10.19 1.50
N LEU A 97 0.50 -9.75 1.34
CA LEU A 97 -0.10 -8.70 2.16
C LEU A 97 -0.20 -9.13 3.63
N ALA A 98 -0.53 -10.40 3.89
CA ALA A 98 -0.52 -10.94 5.24
C ALA A 98 0.89 -10.86 5.86
N ALA A 99 1.90 -11.36 5.15
CA ALA A 99 3.29 -11.27 5.59
C ALA A 99 3.79 -9.83 5.77
N HIS A 100 3.38 -8.91 4.89
CA HIS A 100 3.67 -7.48 4.98
C HIS A 100 3.05 -6.84 6.23
N SER A 101 1.77 -7.12 6.49
CA SER A 101 1.08 -6.67 7.70
C SER A 101 1.77 -7.19 8.96
N ASP A 102 2.16 -8.48 8.97
CA ASP A 102 2.85 -9.09 10.11
C ASP A 102 4.23 -8.46 10.32
N ALA A 103 4.98 -8.20 9.25
CA ALA A 103 6.30 -7.55 9.32
C ALA A 103 6.25 -6.18 10.01
N ILE A 104 5.13 -5.44 9.86
CA ILE A 104 4.92 -4.15 10.50
C ILE A 104 4.35 -4.32 11.92
N ARG A 105 3.22 -5.04 12.06
CA ARG A 105 2.47 -5.14 13.32
C ARG A 105 3.22 -5.91 14.41
N LEU A 106 4.03 -6.88 14.00
CA LEU A 106 4.80 -7.72 14.91
C LEU A 106 6.24 -7.22 15.08
N ASN A 107 6.58 -6.05 14.54
CA ASN A 107 7.91 -5.46 14.70
C ASN A 107 8.12 -5.01 16.16
N PRO A 108 9.03 -5.63 16.92
CA PRO A 108 9.22 -5.31 18.34
C PRO A 108 9.81 -3.92 18.55
N GLN A 109 10.61 -3.41 17.60
CA GLN A 109 11.19 -2.07 17.71
C GLN A 109 10.11 -1.01 17.51
N LEU A 110 9.25 -1.18 16.51
CA LEU A 110 8.13 -0.27 16.28
C LEU A 110 7.17 -0.26 17.47
N PHE A 111 6.85 -1.45 18.00
CA PHE A 111 6.00 -1.55 19.18
C PHE A 111 6.62 -0.87 20.41
N ALA A 112 7.94 -0.98 20.60
CA ALA A 112 8.63 -0.29 21.69
C ALA A 112 8.56 1.24 21.58
N ARG A 113 8.45 1.81 20.37
CA ARG A 113 8.26 3.26 20.16
C ARG A 113 6.85 3.76 20.49
N ILE A 114 5.84 2.88 20.42
CA ILE A 114 4.42 3.23 20.59
C ILE A 114 3.96 3.14 22.06
N LYS A 115 4.64 2.34 22.87
CA LYS A 115 4.28 2.08 24.28
C LYS A 115 4.29 3.31 25.18
#